data_AF-A0A5S3X2V9-F1
#
_entry.id   AF-A0A5S3X2V9-F1
#
_cell.length_a   1.000
_cell.length_b   1.000
_cell.length_c   1.000
_cell.angle_alpha   90.00
_cell.angle_beta   90.00
_cell.angle_gamma   90.00
#
_symmetry.space_group_name_H-M   'P 1'
#
loop_
_entity.id
_entity.type
_entity.pdbx_description
1 polymer ?
#
loop_
_entity_poly.entity_id
_entity_poly.type
_entity_poly.pdbx_seq_one_letter_code
_entity_poly.pdbx_strand_id
1 'polypeptide(L)'
;MKLIMSLLILFSFSLKAELTLKDIEVDIFKEGKLKKDDVMSLLLSDSHEDKNLSNYLLSLVYGYGLYGVEKSIEKSEYYFLPLLDLKYRDVFFVAGTFWSNSSNPEKFKRGVMFLEKASEEGDLDALYNLYSLYNHGRYSNKDKLGDILGRSYDKGDKEIALQYGKVMMDVLIENQDKLGMLKVLDNLSRISFKGYEGEYYYVLAGFYGYSNSPLYDEEKRDYYLISSYENGYYPAEKLMIGMGMLPNLPIEK
;
A
#
# COMPACT_ATOMS: atom_id res chain seq x y z
N MET A 1 55.40 -0.97 -61.34
CA MET A 1 54.59 0.22 -61.02
C MET A 1 53.56 -0.21 -59.98
N LYS A 2 53.64 0.32 -58.75
CA LYS A 2 52.78 -0.04 -57.61
C LYS A 2 51.36 0.50 -57.87
N LEU A 3 50.33 -0.31 -57.65
CA LEU A 3 48.99 0.21 -57.34
C LEU A 3 48.58 -0.30 -55.96
N ILE A 4 48.30 0.67 -55.11
CA ILE A 4 48.01 0.55 -53.68
C ILE A 4 46.60 -0.01 -53.50
N MET A 5 46.49 -1.07 -52.71
CA MET A 5 45.24 -1.61 -52.21
C MET A 5 44.75 -0.71 -51.07
N SER A 6 43.76 0.14 -51.34
CA SER A 6 43.09 0.94 -50.31
C SER A 6 42.04 0.09 -49.60
N LEU A 7 42.37 -0.31 -48.38
CA LEU A 7 41.51 -1.02 -47.45
C LEU A 7 40.51 -0.02 -46.84
N LEU A 8 39.23 -0.07 -47.24
CA LEU A 8 38.16 0.62 -46.52
C LEU A 8 37.83 -0.19 -45.26
N ILE A 9 38.25 0.32 -44.10
CA ILE A 9 37.81 -0.17 -42.80
C ILE A 9 36.48 0.51 -42.49
N LEU A 10 35.37 -0.20 -42.69
CA LEU A 10 34.07 0.19 -42.16
C LEU A 10 34.05 -0.11 -40.66
N PHE A 11 34.29 0.92 -39.83
CA PHE A 11 33.94 0.85 -38.42
C PHE A 11 32.41 0.92 -38.29
N SER A 12 31.77 -0.23 -38.09
CA SER A 12 30.38 -0.27 -37.62
C SER A 12 30.35 -0.01 -36.11
N PHE A 13 30.20 1.25 -35.71
CA PHE A 13 29.78 1.56 -34.34
C PHE A 13 28.32 1.13 -34.18
N SER A 14 28.11 -0.08 -33.68
CA SER A 14 26.86 -0.41 -33.00
C SER A 14 26.87 0.31 -31.66
N LEU A 15 26.31 1.53 -31.59
CA LEU A 15 25.96 2.12 -30.29
C LEU A 15 24.90 1.20 -29.66
N LYS A 16 25.35 0.31 -28.78
CA LYS A 16 24.47 -0.19 -27.73
C LYS A 16 24.06 1.05 -26.95
N ALA A 17 22.76 1.34 -26.87
CA ALA A 17 22.27 2.41 -26.02
C ALA A 17 22.83 2.15 -24.60
N GLU A 18 23.56 3.13 -24.06
CA GLU A 18 24.13 3.03 -22.73
C GLU A 18 22.98 3.06 -21.73
N LEU A 19 22.99 2.14 -20.76
CA LEU A 19 21.96 2.05 -19.74
C LEU A 19 21.95 3.33 -18.91
N THR A 20 20.79 3.93 -18.69
CA THR A 20 20.64 5.17 -17.90
C THR A 20 19.89 4.96 -16.59
N LEU A 21 19.98 5.92 -15.66
CA LEU A 21 19.17 5.92 -14.43
C LEU A 21 17.66 5.90 -14.73
N LYS A 22 17.24 6.53 -15.84
CA LYS A 22 15.84 6.55 -16.24
C LYS A 22 15.36 5.18 -16.72
N ASP A 23 16.21 4.43 -17.41
CA ASP A 23 15.90 3.05 -17.81
C ASP A 23 15.72 2.16 -16.58
N ILE A 24 16.57 2.31 -15.56
CA ILE A 24 16.43 1.59 -14.28
C ILE A 24 15.14 2.00 -13.57
N GLU A 25 14.85 3.30 -13.47
CA GLU A 25 13.60 3.78 -12.86
C GLU A 25 12.37 3.16 -13.55
N VAL A 26 12.33 3.17 -14.88
CA VAL A 26 11.22 2.57 -15.64
C VAL A 26 11.14 1.07 -15.42
N ASP A 27 12.27 0.37 -15.38
CA ASP A 27 12.31 -1.07 -15.18
C ASP A 27 11.84 -1.49 -13.79
N ILE A 28 12.22 -0.74 -12.73
CA ILE A 28 11.74 -0.97 -11.34
C ILE A 28 10.21 -0.94 -11.28
N PHE A 29 9.57 0.01 -11.95
CA PHE A 29 8.12 0.21 -11.89
C PHE A 29 7.32 -0.55 -12.96
N LYS A 30 7.98 -1.39 -13.78
CA LYS A 30 7.29 -2.14 -14.85
C LYS A 30 7.71 -3.59 -14.98
N GLU A 31 8.97 -3.83 -15.34
CA GLU A 31 9.39 -5.11 -15.92
C GLU A 31 10.33 -5.90 -15.00
N GLY A 32 11.20 -5.23 -14.25
CA GLY A 32 12.18 -5.84 -13.37
C GLY A 32 13.13 -6.82 -14.09
N LYS A 33 13.47 -6.56 -15.35
CA LYS A 33 14.20 -7.49 -16.23
C LYS A 33 15.68 -7.17 -16.38
N LEU A 34 16.11 -5.98 -15.95
CA LEU A 34 17.52 -5.61 -16.03
C LEU A 34 18.39 -6.54 -15.18
N LYS A 35 19.64 -6.72 -15.60
CA LYS A 35 20.58 -7.56 -14.87
C LYS A 35 21.08 -6.83 -13.63
N LYS A 36 21.13 -7.56 -12.52
CA LYS A 36 21.65 -7.08 -11.23
C LYS A 36 22.97 -6.32 -11.37
N ASP A 37 23.94 -6.90 -12.07
CA ASP A 37 25.29 -6.32 -12.15
C ASP A 37 25.29 -5.00 -12.93
N ASP A 38 24.52 -4.92 -14.03
CA ASP A 38 24.39 -3.69 -14.82
C ASP A 38 23.69 -2.58 -14.02
N VAL A 39 22.60 -2.92 -13.30
CA VAL A 39 21.86 -2.01 -12.43
C VAL A 39 22.75 -1.50 -11.30
N MET A 40 23.39 -2.40 -10.54
CA MET A 40 24.19 -2.03 -9.39
C MET A 40 25.47 -1.29 -9.77
N SER A 41 26.12 -1.68 -10.88
CA SER A 41 27.29 -0.97 -11.40
C SER A 41 26.93 0.46 -11.80
N LEU A 42 25.78 0.65 -12.44
CA LEU A 42 25.33 2.00 -12.76
C LEU A 42 25.01 2.74 -11.47
N LEU A 43 24.05 2.29 -10.66
CA LEU A 43 23.59 3.01 -9.46
C LEU A 43 24.73 3.39 -8.49
N LEU A 44 25.70 2.51 -8.24
CA LEU A 44 26.80 2.78 -7.31
C LEU A 44 27.94 3.64 -7.90
N SER A 45 27.88 3.99 -9.19
CA SER A 45 28.88 4.87 -9.81
C SER A 45 28.90 6.26 -9.18
N ASP A 46 30.09 6.84 -8.97
CA ASP A 46 30.25 8.23 -8.54
C ASP A 46 30.05 9.24 -9.70
N SER A 47 29.87 8.76 -10.93
CA SER A 47 29.79 9.60 -12.14
C SER A 47 28.39 10.15 -12.45
N HIS A 48 27.41 9.98 -11.57
CA HIS A 48 26.03 10.39 -11.84
C HIS A 48 25.85 11.90 -11.83
N GLU A 49 25.19 12.42 -12.87
CA GLU A 49 24.69 13.80 -12.86
C GLU A 49 23.56 13.99 -11.84
N ASP A 50 22.71 12.97 -11.63
CA ASP A 50 21.62 12.99 -10.64
C ASP A 50 21.86 11.99 -9.50
N LYS A 51 22.67 12.41 -8.53
CA LYS A 51 22.94 11.63 -7.31
C LYS A 51 21.68 11.37 -6.47
N ASN A 52 20.69 12.27 -6.50
CA ASN A 52 19.46 12.10 -5.73
C ASN A 52 18.58 11.01 -6.32
N LEU A 53 18.48 10.94 -7.65
CA LEU A 53 17.81 9.83 -8.33
C LEU A 53 18.52 8.51 -8.06
N SER A 54 19.85 8.47 -8.16
CA SER A 54 20.60 7.24 -7.84
C SER A 54 20.34 6.77 -6.40
N ASN A 55 20.44 7.67 -5.42
CA ASN A 55 20.12 7.37 -4.02
C ASN A 55 18.68 6.87 -3.85
N TYR A 56 17.72 7.50 -4.52
CA TYR A 56 16.31 7.08 -4.46
C TYR A 56 16.15 5.66 -5.01
N LEU A 57 16.73 5.35 -6.18
CA LEU A 57 16.67 4.01 -6.78
C LEU A 57 17.41 2.97 -5.93
N LEU A 58 18.58 3.29 -5.37
CA LEU A 58 19.31 2.42 -4.44
C LEU A 58 18.49 2.12 -3.19
N SER A 59 17.75 3.11 -2.68
CA SER A 59 16.86 2.90 -1.52
C SER A 59 15.77 1.87 -1.82
N LEU A 60 15.18 1.91 -3.02
CA LEU A 60 14.19 0.94 -3.47
C LEU A 60 14.82 -0.44 -3.70
N VAL A 61 15.95 -0.51 -4.39
CA VAL A 61 16.65 -1.77 -4.69
C VAL A 61 17.02 -2.52 -3.42
N TYR A 62 17.67 -1.85 -2.46
CA TYR A 62 18.01 -2.49 -1.18
C TYR A 62 16.78 -2.74 -0.31
N GLY A 63 15.81 -1.81 -0.29
CA GLY A 63 14.65 -1.90 0.58
C GLY A 63 13.67 -3.01 0.21
N TYR A 64 13.49 -3.25 -1.10
CA TYR A 64 12.61 -4.30 -1.62
C TYR A 64 13.35 -5.55 -2.11
N GLY A 65 14.69 -5.53 -2.15
CA GLY A 65 15.49 -6.66 -2.64
C GLY A 65 15.34 -6.90 -4.15
N LEU A 66 15.25 -5.82 -4.92
CA LEU A 66 15.04 -5.89 -6.36
C LEU A 66 16.26 -6.51 -7.08
N TYR A 67 16.04 -7.12 -8.24
CA TYR A 67 17.10 -7.71 -9.06
C TYR A 67 17.90 -8.83 -8.37
N GLY A 68 17.38 -9.45 -7.31
CA GLY A 68 18.13 -10.42 -6.52
C GLY A 68 19.25 -9.79 -5.68
N VAL A 69 19.15 -8.49 -5.39
CA VAL A 69 19.92 -7.84 -4.33
C VAL A 69 19.34 -8.26 -2.99
N GLU A 70 20.19 -8.58 -2.03
CA GLU A 70 19.74 -8.92 -0.67
C GLU A 70 19.04 -7.73 -0.05
N LYS A 71 17.82 -7.96 0.45
CA LYS A 71 17.02 -6.93 1.13
C LYS A 71 17.75 -6.45 2.39
N SER A 72 17.98 -5.14 2.50
CA SER A 72 18.55 -4.50 3.68
C SER A 72 17.91 -3.13 3.91
N ILE A 73 17.18 -3.01 5.02
CA ILE A 73 16.57 -1.74 5.44
C ILE A 73 17.65 -0.73 5.83
N GLU A 74 18.75 -1.18 6.44
CA GLU A 74 19.87 -0.32 6.84
C GLU A 74 20.54 0.33 5.64
N LYS A 75 20.77 -0.44 4.56
CA LYS A 75 21.31 0.11 3.32
C LYS A 75 20.30 1.02 2.63
N SER A 76 19.02 0.64 2.59
CA SER A 76 17.97 1.50 2.07
C SER A 76 17.94 2.85 2.79
N GLU A 77 17.99 2.81 4.13
CA GLU A 77 18.03 3.97 5.02
C GLU A 77 19.23 4.87 4.77
N TYR A 78 20.42 4.29 4.60
CA TYR A 78 21.60 5.06 4.23
C TYR A 78 21.37 5.93 2.98
N TYR A 79 20.70 5.39 1.96
CA TYR A 79 20.45 6.12 0.72
C TYR A 79 19.25 7.07 0.76
N PHE A 80 18.17 6.75 1.48
CA PHE A 80 17.01 7.65 1.54
C PHE A 80 17.14 8.77 2.58
N LEU A 81 17.96 8.61 3.63
CA LEU A 81 18.07 9.61 4.71
C LEU A 81 18.40 11.03 4.18
N PRO A 82 19.39 11.23 3.28
CA PRO A 82 19.67 12.54 2.72
C PRO A 82 18.53 13.14 1.89
N LEU A 83 17.62 12.31 1.38
CA LEU A 83 16.52 12.72 0.51
C LEU A 83 15.34 13.29 1.29
N LEU A 84 15.23 13.00 2.60
CA LEU A 84 14.14 13.47 3.46
C LEU A 84 14.11 14.99 3.59
N ASP A 85 15.28 15.62 3.77
CA ASP A 85 15.40 17.08 3.90
C ASP A 85 15.06 17.79 2.59
N LEU A 86 15.37 17.14 1.46
CA LEU A 86 15.05 17.61 0.12
C LEU A 86 13.59 17.36 -0.27
N LYS A 87 12.87 16.53 0.49
CA LYS A 87 11.52 16.03 0.15
C LYS A 87 11.51 15.45 -1.28
N TYR A 88 12.56 14.73 -1.64
CA TYR A 88 12.77 14.29 -3.01
C TYR A 88 11.84 13.12 -3.35
N ARG A 89 10.92 13.32 -4.30
CA ARG A 89 9.95 12.31 -4.75
C ARG A 89 9.17 11.69 -3.57
N ASP A 90 8.82 10.42 -3.68
CA ASP A 90 8.01 9.68 -2.69
C ASP A 90 8.84 9.20 -1.49
N VAL A 91 9.90 9.93 -1.12
CA VAL A 91 10.81 9.54 -0.02
C VAL A 91 10.07 9.34 1.31
N PHE A 92 8.99 10.09 1.56
CA PHE A 92 8.18 9.88 2.77
C PHE A 92 7.46 8.54 2.74
N PHE A 93 6.94 8.11 1.60
CA PHE A 93 6.38 6.77 1.47
C PHE A 93 7.45 5.69 1.68
N VAL A 94 8.64 5.83 1.08
CA VAL A 94 9.75 4.88 1.22
C VAL A 94 10.19 4.76 2.69
N ALA A 95 10.52 5.89 3.32
CA ALA A 95 10.92 5.93 4.72
C ALA A 95 9.79 5.45 5.64
N GLY A 96 8.56 5.86 5.36
CA GLY A 96 7.36 5.46 6.08
C GLY A 96 7.14 3.95 6.08
N THR A 97 7.27 3.32 4.92
CA THR A 97 7.11 1.87 4.74
C THR A 97 8.14 1.07 5.52
N PHE A 98 9.42 1.47 5.46
CA PHE A 98 10.48 0.73 6.13
C PHE A 98 10.53 0.98 7.63
N TRP A 99 10.32 2.22 8.07
CA TRP A 99 10.39 2.55 9.49
C TRP A 99 9.12 2.18 10.26
N SER A 100 7.94 2.17 9.65
CA SER A 100 6.70 1.74 10.31
C SER A 100 6.67 0.24 10.66
N ASN A 101 7.64 -0.53 10.18
CA ASN A 101 7.84 -1.92 10.57
C ASN A 101 9.01 -2.13 11.55
N SER A 102 9.67 -1.05 11.99
CA SER A 102 10.80 -1.13 12.91
C SER A 102 10.37 -1.56 14.32
N SER A 103 11.23 -2.35 14.98
CA SER A 103 11.14 -2.63 16.42
C SER A 103 11.64 -1.47 17.28
N ASN A 104 12.36 -0.50 16.69
CA ASN A 104 12.77 0.71 17.38
C ASN A 104 11.57 1.68 17.49
N PRO A 105 11.11 2.06 18.70
CA PRO A 105 9.91 2.87 18.88
C PRO A 105 9.98 4.27 18.24
N GLU A 106 11.15 4.91 18.24
CA GLU A 106 11.34 6.23 17.64
C GLU A 106 11.30 6.16 16.12
N LYS A 107 11.94 5.13 15.52
CA LYS A 107 11.83 4.89 14.08
C LYS A 107 10.40 4.57 13.70
N PHE A 108 9.73 3.68 14.43
CA PHE A 108 8.33 3.35 14.22
C PHE A 108 7.45 4.61 14.19
N LYS A 109 7.56 5.46 15.21
CA LYS A 109 6.78 6.71 15.29
C LYS A 109 7.05 7.65 14.10
N ARG A 110 8.31 7.80 13.69
CA ARG A 110 8.66 8.58 12.49
C ARG A 110 8.12 7.96 11.20
N GLY A 111 8.19 6.63 11.08
CA GLY A 111 7.64 5.90 9.95
C GLY A 111 6.14 6.13 9.80
N VAL A 112 5.39 6.02 10.90
CA VAL A 112 3.95 6.36 10.95
C VAL A 112 3.71 7.81 10.52
N MET A 113 4.46 8.77 11.07
CA MET A 113 4.34 10.18 10.70
C MET A 113 4.59 10.42 9.20
N PHE A 114 5.54 9.71 8.59
CA PHE A 114 5.80 9.84 7.16
C PHE A 114 4.73 9.17 6.29
N LEU A 115 4.17 8.04 6.73
CA LEU A 115 3.00 7.44 6.06
C LEU A 115 1.79 8.37 6.13
N GLU A 116 1.51 8.97 7.29
CA GLU A 116 0.45 9.97 7.43
C GLU A 116 0.64 11.11 6.43
N LYS A 117 1.84 11.68 6.35
CA LYS A 117 2.16 12.78 5.45
C LYS A 117 1.98 12.39 3.97
N ALA A 118 2.53 11.26 3.55
CA ALA A 118 2.40 10.79 2.17
C ALA A 118 0.92 10.54 1.82
N SER A 119 0.15 9.95 2.75
CA SER A 119 -1.30 9.71 2.56
C SER A 119 -2.08 11.02 2.44
N GLU A 120 -1.75 12.05 3.24
CA GLU A 120 -2.35 13.39 3.16
C GLU A 120 -2.05 14.09 1.83
N GLU A 121 -0.90 13.80 1.23
CA GLU A 121 -0.50 14.29 -0.11
C GLU A 121 -1.10 13.45 -1.25
N GLY A 122 -1.86 12.39 -0.93
CA GLY A 122 -2.63 11.59 -1.89
C GLY A 122 -1.98 10.26 -2.29
N ASP A 123 -0.87 9.86 -1.65
CA ASP A 123 -0.24 8.56 -1.87
C ASP A 123 -1.12 7.43 -1.30
N LEU A 124 -1.71 6.64 -2.21
CA LEU A 124 -2.61 5.55 -1.82
C LEU A 124 -1.87 4.37 -1.21
N ASP A 125 -0.64 4.09 -1.63
CA ASP A 125 0.18 3.00 -1.06
C ASP A 125 0.57 3.33 0.39
N ALA A 126 0.85 4.59 0.69
CA ALA A 126 1.05 5.07 2.05
C ALA A 126 -0.21 4.88 2.90
N LEU A 127 -1.38 5.18 2.34
CA LEU A 127 -2.67 5.02 3.01
C LEU A 127 -2.99 3.54 3.30
N TYR A 128 -2.72 2.65 2.34
CA TYR A 128 -2.82 1.20 2.52
C TYR A 128 -1.91 0.71 3.66
N ASN A 129 -0.67 1.20 3.72
CA ASN A 129 0.24 0.85 4.81
C ASN A 129 -0.27 1.39 6.16
N LEU A 130 -0.81 2.60 6.21
CA LEU A 130 -1.36 3.17 7.43
C LEU A 130 -2.59 2.39 7.93
N TYR A 131 -3.49 2.02 7.02
CA TYR A 131 -4.64 1.17 7.33
C TYR A 131 -4.21 -0.24 7.79
N SER A 132 -3.16 -0.81 7.19
CA SER A 132 -2.60 -2.10 7.64
C SER A 132 -2.10 -2.01 9.08
N LEU A 133 -1.40 -0.94 9.45
CA LEU A 133 -0.98 -0.74 10.84
C LEU A 133 -2.17 -0.61 11.79
N TYR A 134 -3.23 0.09 11.37
CA TYR A 134 -4.48 0.18 12.13
C TYR A 134 -5.11 -1.19 12.37
N ASN A 135 -5.28 -1.98 11.31
CA ASN A 135 -5.90 -3.30 11.37
C ASN A 135 -5.11 -4.30 12.26
N HIS A 136 -3.80 -4.10 12.40
CA HIS A 136 -2.95 -4.88 13.30
C HIS A 136 -2.83 -4.25 14.71
N GLY A 137 -3.59 -3.20 15.03
CA GLY A 137 -3.55 -2.53 16.33
C GLY A 137 -2.25 -1.78 16.63
N ARG A 138 -1.44 -1.48 15.60
CA ARG A 138 -0.15 -0.78 15.70
C ARG A 138 -0.28 0.72 15.46
N TYR A 139 -1.40 1.18 14.94
CA TYR A 139 -1.72 2.59 14.75
C TYR A 139 -3.05 2.92 15.43
N SER A 140 -3.05 3.94 16.29
CA SER A 140 -4.19 4.24 17.18
C SER A 140 -4.95 5.52 16.85
N ASN A 141 -4.44 6.38 15.95
CA ASN A 141 -5.09 7.65 15.62
C ASN A 141 -6.17 7.45 14.54
N LYS A 142 -7.24 6.75 14.93
CA LYS A 142 -8.38 6.42 14.07
C LYS A 142 -9.12 7.62 13.49
N ASP A 143 -9.25 8.72 14.23
CA ASP A 143 -9.91 9.94 13.72
C ASP A 143 -9.15 10.49 12.52
N LYS A 144 -7.82 10.61 12.64
CA LYS A 144 -6.96 11.05 11.53
C LYS A 144 -7.02 10.09 10.34
N LEU A 145 -7.00 8.78 10.57
CA LEU A 145 -7.11 7.81 9.46
C LEU A 145 -8.49 7.85 8.80
N GLY A 146 -9.56 7.98 9.58
CA GLY A 146 -10.93 8.16 9.09
C GLY A 146 -11.07 9.42 8.23
N ASP A 147 -10.45 10.52 8.65
CA ASP A 147 -10.38 11.76 7.87
C ASP A 147 -9.64 11.59 6.55
N ILE A 148 -8.48 10.93 6.55
CA ILE A 148 -7.69 10.70 5.33
C ILE A 148 -8.45 9.78 4.35
N LEU A 149 -8.98 8.66 4.85
CA LEU A 149 -9.82 7.74 4.07
C LEU A 149 -11.06 8.44 3.51
N GLY A 150 -11.73 9.26 4.33
CA GLY A 150 -12.92 10.03 3.97
C GLY A 150 -12.69 11.09 2.88
N ARG A 151 -11.44 11.48 2.60
CA ARG A 151 -11.09 12.36 1.47
C ARG A 151 -10.81 11.61 0.16
N SER A 152 -10.78 10.29 0.20
CA SER A 152 -10.40 9.44 -0.93
C SER A 152 -11.36 8.30 -1.24
N TYR A 153 -12.35 8.02 -0.37
CA TYR A 153 -13.25 6.88 -0.49
C TYR A 153 -14.08 6.85 -1.78
N ASP A 154 -14.32 7.99 -2.41
CA ASP A 154 -15.13 8.12 -3.63
C ASP A 154 -14.29 8.18 -4.92
N LYS A 155 -12.96 8.07 -4.83
CA LYS A 155 -12.04 8.15 -5.98
C LYS A 155 -11.99 6.88 -6.84
N GLY A 156 -12.96 5.97 -6.68
CA GLY A 156 -13.11 4.76 -7.48
C GLY A 156 -12.38 3.53 -6.92
N ASP A 157 -11.64 3.69 -5.83
CA ASP A 157 -11.03 2.58 -5.11
C ASP A 157 -12.00 2.03 -4.05
N LYS A 158 -12.62 0.88 -4.38
CA LYS A 158 -13.61 0.23 -3.51
C LYS A 158 -13.00 -0.23 -2.20
N GLU A 159 -11.70 -0.56 -2.20
CA GLU A 159 -11.04 -1.02 -1.00
C GLU A 159 -10.92 0.13 0.00
N ILE A 160 -10.52 1.32 -0.46
CA ILE A 160 -10.49 2.54 0.37
C ILE A 160 -11.87 2.86 0.95
N ALA A 161 -12.95 2.68 0.17
CA ALA A 161 -14.30 2.87 0.68
C ALA A 161 -14.67 1.87 1.80
N LEU A 162 -14.29 0.61 1.65
CA LEU A 162 -14.53 -0.42 2.68
C LEU A 162 -13.70 -0.17 3.93
N GLN A 163 -12.44 0.25 3.76
CA GLN A 163 -11.55 0.66 4.85
C GLN A 163 -12.10 1.88 5.59
N TYR A 164 -12.61 2.88 4.87
CA TYR A 164 -13.31 4.04 5.44
C TYR A 164 -14.50 3.59 6.30
N GLY A 165 -15.34 2.70 5.79
CA GLY A 165 -16.47 2.15 6.54
C GLY A 165 -16.04 1.48 7.85
N LYS A 166 -14.99 0.65 7.81
CA LYS A 166 -14.46 -0.06 8.99
C LYS A 166 -13.88 0.90 10.03
N VAL A 167 -13.02 1.84 9.62
CA VAL A 167 -12.42 2.81 10.55
C VAL A 167 -13.48 3.72 11.16
N MET A 168 -14.40 4.23 10.35
CA MET A 168 -15.45 5.12 10.85
C MET A 168 -16.44 4.39 11.76
N MET A 169 -16.73 3.11 11.52
CA MET A 169 -17.52 2.30 12.46
C MET A 169 -16.89 2.33 13.86
N ASP A 170 -15.58 2.09 13.96
CA ASP A 170 -14.86 2.09 15.24
C ASP A 170 -14.78 3.48 15.89
N VAL A 171 -14.64 4.55 15.09
CA VAL A 171 -14.71 5.94 15.58
C VAL A 171 -16.10 6.25 16.15
N LEU A 172 -17.15 5.93 15.40
CA LEU A 172 -18.51 6.40 15.65
C LEU A 172 -19.22 5.58 16.73
N ILE A 173 -18.87 4.30 16.90
CA ILE A 173 -19.32 3.49 18.03
C ILE A 173 -18.76 4.09 19.34
N GLU A 174 -17.47 4.44 19.40
CA GLU A 174 -16.89 5.04 20.60
C GLU A 174 -17.51 6.41 20.94
N ASN A 175 -17.75 7.23 19.92
CA ASN A 175 -18.37 8.54 20.08
C ASN A 175 -19.90 8.49 20.25
N GLN A 176 -20.51 7.30 20.16
CA GLN A 176 -21.96 7.10 20.18
C GLN A 176 -22.71 7.97 19.14
N ASP A 177 -22.07 8.23 17.98
CA ASP A 177 -22.61 9.11 16.94
C ASP A 177 -23.43 8.36 15.90
N LYS A 178 -24.72 8.18 16.21
CA LYS A 178 -25.69 7.55 15.31
C LYS A 178 -25.83 8.26 13.96
N LEU A 179 -25.80 9.59 13.94
CA LEU A 179 -26.02 10.35 12.71
C LEU A 179 -24.81 10.23 11.77
N GLY A 180 -23.60 10.28 12.33
CA GLY A 180 -22.37 9.98 11.60
C GLY A 180 -22.41 8.60 10.97
N MET A 181 -22.88 7.58 11.70
CA MET A 181 -22.96 6.22 11.16
C MET A 181 -23.91 6.15 9.96
N LEU A 182 -25.09 6.75 10.06
CA LEU A 182 -26.06 6.80 8.97
C LEU A 182 -25.51 7.52 7.73
N LYS A 183 -24.72 8.60 7.93
CA LYS A 183 -24.04 9.28 6.82
C LYS A 183 -22.99 8.41 6.14
N VAL A 184 -22.18 7.68 6.90
CA VAL A 184 -21.19 6.74 6.34
C VAL A 184 -21.91 5.65 5.52
N LEU A 185 -22.98 5.07 6.06
CA LEU A 185 -23.78 4.07 5.36
C LEU A 185 -24.42 4.61 4.07
N ASP A 186 -24.99 5.82 4.11
CA ASP A 186 -25.53 6.50 2.93
C ASP A 186 -24.44 6.74 1.88
N ASN A 187 -23.26 7.22 2.28
CA ASN A 187 -22.12 7.41 1.39
C ASN A 187 -21.68 6.11 0.72
N LEU A 188 -21.54 5.02 1.48
CA LEU A 188 -21.16 3.71 0.93
C LEU A 188 -22.24 3.17 -0.02
N SER A 189 -23.52 3.36 0.28
CA SER A 189 -24.63 2.86 -0.56
C SER A 189 -24.64 3.44 -1.99
N ARG A 190 -23.94 4.57 -2.20
CA ARG A 190 -23.83 5.25 -3.51
C ARG A 190 -22.71 4.69 -4.38
N ILE A 191 -21.89 3.78 -3.87
CA ILE A 191 -20.76 3.17 -4.57
C ILE A 191 -21.16 1.79 -5.11
N SER A 192 -20.79 1.49 -6.35
CA SER A 192 -20.95 0.13 -6.88
C SER A 192 -19.82 -0.78 -6.38
N PHE A 193 -20.14 -1.72 -5.49
CA PHE A 193 -19.19 -2.72 -4.97
C PHE A 193 -19.10 -3.99 -5.82
N LYS A 194 -19.22 -3.88 -7.15
CA LYS A 194 -19.11 -5.05 -8.03
C LYS A 194 -17.78 -5.78 -7.83
N GLY A 195 -17.79 -7.06 -7.51
CA GLY A 195 -16.61 -7.87 -7.16
C GLY A 195 -16.13 -7.75 -5.70
N TYR A 196 -16.78 -6.93 -4.88
CA TYR A 196 -16.49 -6.68 -3.46
C TYR A 196 -17.75 -6.80 -2.59
N GLU A 197 -18.84 -7.35 -3.12
CA GLU A 197 -20.16 -7.40 -2.49
C GLU A 197 -20.10 -8.09 -1.14
N GLY A 198 -19.37 -9.21 -1.06
CA GLY A 198 -19.19 -9.96 0.18
C GLY A 198 -18.57 -9.12 1.28
N GLU A 199 -17.48 -8.41 0.99
CA GLU A 199 -16.83 -7.53 1.97
C GLU A 199 -17.69 -6.31 2.32
N TYR A 200 -18.39 -5.74 1.34
CA TYR A 200 -19.33 -4.65 1.56
C TYR A 200 -20.42 -5.04 2.56
N TYR A 201 -21.10 -6.17 2.35
CA TYR A 201 -22.11 -6.65 3.27
C TYR A 201 -21.52 -6.99 4.64
N TYR A 202 -20.27 -7.47 4.71
CA TYR A 202 -19.59 -7.70 5.99
C TYR A 202 -19.42 -6.40 6.78
N VAL A 203 -19.01 -5.31 6.11
CA VAL A 203 -18.91 -3.99 6.73
C VAL A 203 -20.28 -3.53 7.23
N LEU A 204 -21.34 -3.68 6.43
CA LEU A 204 -22.70 -3.35 6.87
C LEU A 204 -23.12 -4.15 8.11
N ALA A 205 -22.86 -5.46 8.14
CA ALA A 205 -23.16 -6.31 9.28
C ALA A 205 -22.47 -5.80 10.56
N GLY A 206 -21.23 -5.29 10.45
CA GLY A 206 -20.50 -4.68 11.55
C GLY A 206 -21.26 -3.50 12.19
N PHE A 207 -21.79 -2.57 11.39
CA PHE A 207 -22.51 -1.39 11.91
C PHE A 207 -23.70 -1.76 12.81
N TYR A 208 -24.37 -2.87 12.51
CA TYR A 208 -25.54 -3.36 13.27
C TYR A 208 -25.18 -4.43 14.31
N GLY A 209 -23.97 -4.99 14.28
CA GLY A 209 -23.63 -6.20 15.02
C GLY A 209 -23.06 -6.01 16.42
N TYR A 210 -22.42 -4.87 16.70
CA TYR A 210 -21.86 -4.59 18.02
C TYR A 210 -22.97 -4.14 19.00
N SER A 211 -23.08 -4.78 20.17
CA SER A 211 -24.13 -4.47 21.16
C SER A 211 -24.07 -3.05 21.73
N ASN A 212 -22.91 -2.39 21.66
CA ASN A 212 -22.73 -0.98 22.02
C ASN A 212 -22.86 -0.02 20.83
N SER A 213 -23.19 -0.52 19.63
CA SER A 213 -23.46 0.31 18.46
C SER A 213 -24.77 1.09 18.65
N PRO A 214 -24.79 2.40 18.37
CA PRO A 214 -26.04 3.18 18.28
C PRO A 214 -27.04 2.67 17.21
N LEU A 215 -26.56 1.83 16.29
CA LEU A 215 -27.35 1.16 15.26
C LEU A 215 -27.59 -0.32 15.55
N TYR A 216 -27.27 -0.84 16.74
CA TYR A 216 -27.44 -2.27 17.05
C TYR A 216 -28.82 -2.81 16.62
N ASP A 217 -28.81 -3.85 15.79
CA ASP A 217 -30.00 -4.48 15.20
C ASP A 217 -29.62 -5.89 14.76
N GLU A 218 -30.07 -6.90 15.50
CA GLU A 218 -29.70 -8.30 15.27
C GLU A 218 -30.22 -8.83 13.94
N GLU A 219 -31.43 -8.45 13.55
CA GLU A 219 -32.05 -8.90 12.30
C GLU A 219 -31.27 -8.35 11.09
N LYS A 220 -30.87 -7.07 11.13
CA LYS A 220 -30.04 -6.48 10.09
C LYS A 220 -28.63 -7.04 10.08
N ARG A 221 -28.01 -7.24 11.25
CA ARG A 221 -26.71 -7.91 11.36
C ARG A 221 -26.76 -9.26 10.65
N ASP A 222 -27.74 -10.09 10.97
CA ASP A 222 -27.86 -11.45 10.42
C ASP A 222 -28.13 -11.42 8.92
N TYR A 223 -29.02 -10.53 8.47
CA TYR A 223 -29.30 -10.33 7.04
C TYR A 223 -28.02 -9.99 6.24
N TYR A 224 -27.25 -9.00 6.70
CA TYR A 224 -26.02 -8.60 6.01
C TYR A 224 -24.91 -9.64 6.13
N LEU A 225 -24.82 -10.33 7.27
CA LEU A 225 -23.82 -11.38 7.45
C LEU A 225 -24.09 -12.59 6.54
N ILE A 226 -25.35 -13.01 6.40
CA ILE A 226 -25.78 -14.03 5.43
C ILE A 226 -25.48 -13.56 4.01
N SER A 227 -25.85 -12.33 3.65
CA SER A 227 -25.57 -11.76 2.32
C SER A 227 -24.06 -11.75 2.02
N SER A 228 -23.23 -11.46 3.01
CA SER A 228 -21.76 -11.49 2.90
C SER A 228 -21.24 -12.91 2.63
N TYR A 229 -21.75 -13.90 3.37
CA TYR A 229 -21.43 -15.32 3.20
C TYR A 229 -21.87 -15.86 1.83
N GLU A 230 -23.08 -15.53 1.37
CA GLU A 230 -23.59 -15.95 0.05
C GLU A 230 -22.76 -15.39 -1.11
N ASN A 231 -22.07 -14.27 -0.89
CA ASN A 231 -21.09 -13.70 -1.83
C ASN A 231 -19.66 -14.25 -1.64
N GLY A 232 -19.49 -15.34 -0.87
CA GLY A 232 -18.23 -16.07 -0.73
C GLY A 232 -17.18 -15.39 0.16
N TYR A 233 -17.57 -14.45 1.03
CA TYR A 233 -16.61 -13.77 1.89
C TYR A 233 -16.21 -14.62 3.10
N TYR A 234 -14.99 -15.17 3.07
CA TYR A 234 -14.49 -16.08 4.10
C TYR A 234 -14.57 -15.54 5.55
N PRO A 235 -14.28 -14.26 5.85
CA PRO A 235 -14.47 -13.74 7.21
C PRO A 235 -15.91 -13.83 7.72
N ALA A 236 -16.92 -13.73 6.85
CA ALA A 236 -18.33 -13.90 7.22
C ALA A 236 -18.65 -15.35 7.58
N GLU A 237 -18.21 -16.30 6.76
CA GLU A 237 -18.34 -17.74 7.05
C GLU A 237 -17.76 -18.08 8.44
N LYS A 238 -16.52 -17.64 8.69
CA LYS A 238 -15.84 -17.88 9.96
C LYS A 238 -16.61 -17.29 11.15
N LEU A 239 -17.14 -16.07 11.00
CA LEU A 239 -17.94 -15.43 12.04
C LEU A 239 -19.26 -16.17 12.27
N MET A 240 -19.96 -16.57 11.22
CA MET A 240 -21.22 -17.33 11.30
C MET A 240 -21.05 -18.69 11.96
N ILE A 241 -19.96 -19.42 11.69
CA ILE A 241 -19.61 -20.65 12.42
C ILE A 241 -19.41 -20.34 13.90
N GLY A 242 -18.66 -19.28 14.22
CA GLY A 242 -18.44 -18.83 15.60
C GLY A 242 -19.72 -18.44 16.34
N MET A 243 -20.72 -17.92 15.61
CA MET A 243 -22.05 -17.58 16.13
C MET A 243 -23.01 -18.79 16.18
N GLY A 244 -22.60 -19.96 15.69
CA GLY A 244 -23.45 -21.15 15.62
C GLY A 244 -24.54 -21.10 14.53
N MET A 245 -24.42 -20.18 13.57
CA MET A 245 -25.37 -20.03 12.44
C MET A 245 -25.09 -21.04 11.32
N LEU A 246 -23.85 -21.55 11.22
CA LEU A 246 -23.43 -22.55 10.25
C LEU A 246 -22.80 -23.76 10.96
N PRO A 247 -22.91 -24.97 10.39
CA PRO A 247 -22.22 -26.14 10.93
C PRO A 247 -20.70 -25.99 10.81
N ASN A 248 -19.97 -26.48 11.82
CA ASN A 248 -18.51 -26.58 11.75
C ASN A 248 -18.14 -27.83 10.91
N LEU A 249 -18.03 -27.66 9.59
CA LEU A 249 -17.65 -28.76 8.69
C LEU A 249 -16.12 -28.90 8.67
N PRO A 250 -15.56 -30.08 8.97
CA PRO A 250 -14.12 -30.30 8.82
C PRO A 250 -13.72 -30.11 7.37
N ILE A 251 -12.66 -29.33 7.13
CA ILE A 251 -12.07 -29.19 5.80
C ILE A 251 -11.57 -30.57 5.37
N GLU A 252 -12.22 -31.19 4.39
CA GLU A 252 -11.67 -32.36 3.71
C GLU A 252 -10.36 -31.94 3.05
N LYS A 253 -9.25 -32.53 3.52
CA LYS A 253 -7.89 -32.28 3.02
C LYS A 253 -7.65 -32.93 1.66
#